data_AF-A0A5Q4TDU7-F1
#
_entry.id   AF-A0A5Q4TDU7-F1
#
_cell.length_a   1.000
_cell.length_b   1.000
_cell.length_c   1.000
_cell.angle_alpha   90.00
_cell.angle_beta   90.00
_cell.angle_gamma   90.00
#
_symmetry.space_group_name_H-M   'P 1'
#
loop_
_entity.id
_entity.type
_entity.pdbx_description
1 polymer ?
#
loop_
_entity_poly.entity_id
_entity_poly.type
_entity_poly.pdbx_seq_one_letter_code
_entity_poly.pdbx_strand_id
1 'polypeptide(L)'
;MRTRAVAALIAAGLLATLTACSSDPTYTVVDVRDNGIMRMADLQLPDATQAQAEQAIRDYTDTIDGPKWATVTLYRDLADGELCRGTWVKDQQTSEKLSGGSFTSDTWPALQVQCP
;
A
#
# COMPACT_ATOMS: atom_id res chain seq x y z
N MET A 1 37.94 -25.30 -54.52
CA MET A 1 36.71 -26.15 -54.53
C MET A 1 36.62 -26.75 -53.13
N ARG A 2 35.60 -26.57 -52.30
CA ARG A 2 34.16 -26.57 -52.52
C ARG A 2 33.44 -25.69 -51.49
N THR A 3 32.25 -25.30 -51.90
CA THR A 3 31.31 -24.32 -51.39
C THR A 3 30.36 -24.89 -50.32
N ARG A 4 29.87 -23.98 -49.46
CA ARG A 4 28.54 -23.94 -48.79
C ARG A 4 28.22 -24.97 -47.69
N ALA A 5 27.82 -24.46 -46.52
CA ALA A 5 26.42 -24.56 -46.05
C ALA A 5 26.15 -23.57 -44.90
N VAL A 6 25.13 -22.74 -45.08
CA VAL A 6 24.48 -21.93 -44.05
C VAL A 6 23.51 -22.84 -43.30
N ALA A 7 23.53 -22.81 -41.98
CA ALA A 7 22.45 -23.37 -41.15
C ALA A 7 22.18 -22.40 -39.99
N ALA A 8 21.19 -21.53 -40.19
CA ALA A 8 20.53 -20.82 -39.11
C ALA A 8 19.58 -21.81 -38.42
N LEU A 9 19.71 -22.00 -37.10
CA LEU A 9 18.69 -22.68 -36.31
C LEU A 9 18.28 -21.78 -35.16
N ILE A 10 17.03 -21.35 -35.30
CA ILE A 10 16.20 -20.55 -34.43
C ILE A 10 15.74 -21.44 -33.28
N ALA A 11 15.94 -21.00 -32.04
CA ALA A 11 15.14 -21.45 -30.89
C ALA A 11 15.24 -20.39 -29.77
N ALA A 12 14.52 -19.28 -29.95
CA ALA A 12 14.23 -18.34 -28.88
C ALA A 12 13.16 -18.98 -27.97
N GLY A 13 13.61 -19.54 -26.84
CA GLY A 13 12.75 -20.21 -25.86
C GLY A 13 12.34 -19.28 -24.72
N LEU A 14 11.13 -18.73 -24.83
CA LEU A 14 10.22 -18.25 -23.77
C LEU A 14 10.83 -17.57 -22.52
N LEU A 15 10.98 -16.24 -22.61
CA LEU A 15 10.77 -15.37 -21.45
C LEU A 15 9.26 -15.23 -21.26
N ALA A 16 8.66 -16.09 -20.45
CA ALA A 16 7.32 -15.87 -19.92
C ALA A 16 7.40 -14.72 -18.91
N THR A 17 7.36 -13.48 -19.41
CA THR A 17 7.08 -12.31 -18.59
C THR A 17 5.65 -12.48 -18.07
N LEU A 18 5.50 -12.99 -16.85
CA LEU A 18 4.31 -12.69 -16.06
C LEU A 18 4.39 -11.20 -15.69
N THR A 19 4.10 -10.34 -16.66
CA THR A 19 3.44 -9.07 -16.35
C THR A 19 2.05 -9.43 -15.87
N ALA A 20 1.96 -9.86 -14.61
CA ALA A 20 0.75 -9.66 -13.85
C ALA A 20 0.54 -8.15 -13.87
N CYS A 21 -0.32 -7.66 -14.76
CA CYS A 21 -0.96 -6.38 -14.55
C CYS A 21 -1.63 -6.51 -13.18
N SER A 22 -0.99 -5.98 -12.13
CA SER A 22 -1.69 -5.73 -10.90
C SER A 22 -2.75 -4.71 -11.26
N SER A 23 -3.97 -5.19 -11.48
CA SER A 23 -5.13 -4.35 -11.28
C SER A 23 -5.14 -4.06 -9.79
N ASP A 24 -4.37 -3.06 -9.37
CA ASP A 24 -4.32 -2.64 -7.98
C ASP A 24 -5.78 -2.40 -7.56
N PRO A 25 -6.26 -3.09 -6.51
CA PRO A 25 -7.65 -3.02 -6.12
C PRO A 25 -7.96 -1.56 -5.81
N THR A 26 -8.80 -0.95 -6.63
CA THR A 26 -9.13 0.46 -6.50
C THR A 26 -10.07 0.61 -5.31
N TYR A 27 -9.53 1.07 -4.18
CA TYR A 27 -10.34 1.46 -3.04
C TYR A 27 -11.00 2.82 -3.29
N THR A 28 -12.08 3.09 -2.57
CA THR A 28 -12.73 4.40 -2.54
C THR A 28 -12.43 5.08 -1.21
N VAL A 29 -12.10 6.37 -1.26
CA VAL A 29 -11.99 7.20 -0.05
C VAL A 29 -13.40 7.65 0.32
N VAL A 30 -13.92 7.17 1.45
CA VAL A 30 -15.27 7.44 1.92
C VAL A 30 -15.32 8.76 2.69
N ASP A 31 -14.40 8.94 3.62
CA ASP A 31 -14.30 10.15 4.44
C ASP A 31 -12.84 10.50 4.74
N VAL A 32 -12.56 11.80 4.88
CA VAL A 32 -11.26 12.33 5.29
C VAL A 32 -11.47 13.46 6.28
N ARG A 33 -10.87 13.30 7.46
CA ARG A 33 -10.84 14.31 8.52
C ARG A 33 -9.40 14.75 8.72
N ASP A 34 -9.09 16.01 8.45
CA ASP A 34 -7.73 16.55 8.49
C ASP A 34 -7.69 17.90 9.24
N ASN A 35 -6.68 18.09 10.10
CA ASN A 35 -6.45 19.34 10.83
C ASN A 35 -5.07 19.97 10.59
N GLY A 36 -4.34 19.52 9.57
CA GLY A 36 -2.99 19.94 9.21
C GLY A 36 -1.86 19.22 9.95
N ILE A 37 -2.15 18.55 11.06
CA ILE A 37 -1.17 17.75 11.82
C ILE A 37 -1.53 16.27 11.74
N MET A 38 -2.81 15.95 11.91
CA MET A 38 -3.36 14.60 11.91
C MET A 38 -4.38 14.45 10.79
N ARG A 39 -4.38 13.28 10.16
CA ARG A 39 -5.40 12.86 9.19
C ARG A 39 -6.04 11.55 9.62
N MET A 40 -7.36 11.46 9.53
CA MET A 40 -8.10 10.21 9.58
C MET A 40 -8.74 9.98 8.23
N ALA A 41 -8.62 8.78 7.69
CA ALA A 41 -9.22 8.42 6.42
C ALA A 41 -9.95 7.09 6.54
N ASP A 42 -11.17 7.06 6.03
CA ASP A 42 -11.98 5.85 5.96
C ASP A 42 -12.03 5.42 4.49
N LEU A 43 -11.53 4.22 4.20
CA LEU A 43 -11.45 3.62 2.87
C LEU A 43 -12.43 2.48 2.75
N GLN A 44 -13.00 2.28 1.57
CA GLN A 44 -13.84 1.13 1.28
C GLN A 44 -13.30 0.37 0.07
N LEU A 45 -13.15 -0.93 0.24
CA LEU A 45 -12.77 -1.84 -0.83
C LEU A 45 -13.67 -3.09 -0.73
N PRO A 46 -14.73 -3.17 -1.54
CA PRO A 46 -15.63 -4.32 -1.56
C PRO A 46 -14.86 -5.62 -1.84
N ASP A 47 -15.29 -6.70 -1.18
CA ASP A 47 -14.72 -8.05 -1.33
C ASP A 47 -13.21 -8.16 -1.04
N ALA A 48 -12.63 -7.17 -0.34
CA ALA A 48 -11.21 -7.17 -0.03
C ALA A 48 -10.79 -8.39 0.79
N THR A 49 -9.76 -9.09 0.31
CA THR A 49 -8.92 -9.94 1.14
C THR A 49 -8.08 -9.09 2.08
N GLN A 50 -7.57 -9.69 3.17
CA GLN A 50 -6.66 -9.00 4.09
C GLN A 50 -5.43 -8.42 3.36
N ALA A 51 -4.81 -9.18 2.45
CA ALA A 51 -3.64 -8.72 1.70
C ALA A 51 -3.95 -7.49 0.83
N GLN A 52 -5.14 -7.46 0.20
CA GLN A 52 -5.58 -6.31 -0.59
C GLN A 52 -5.88 -5.10 0.31
N ALA A 53 -6.43 -5.32 1.50
CA ALA A 53 -6.68 -4.27 2.47
C ALA A 53 -5.37 -3.64 2.99
N GLU A 54 -4.38 -4.47 3.33
CA GLU A 54 -3.05 -4.00 3.72
C GLU A 54 -2.38 -3.20 2.61
N GLN A 55 -2.48 -3.68 1.36
CA GLN A 55 -1.91 -2.98 0.21
C GLN A 55 -2.60 -1.63 -0.02
N ALA A 56 -3.93 -1.58 0.01
CA ALA A 56 -4.70 -0.34 -0.15
C ALA A 56 -4.35 0.71 0.92
N ILE A 57 -4.10 0.29 2.16
CA ILE A 57 -3.61 1.19 3.21
C ILE A 57 -2.22 1.73 2.87
N ARG A 58 -1.30 0.87 2.40
CA ARG A 58 0.05 1.30 1.98
C ARG A 58 -0.03 2.31 0.83
N ASP A 59 -0.79 1.98 -0.20
CA ASP A 59 -1.00 2.83 -1.38
C ASP A 59 -1.55 4.20 -0.97
N TYR A 60 -2.57 4.24 -0.10
CA TYR A 60 -3.11 5.50 0.40
C TYR A 60 -2.05 6.29 1.17
N THR A 61 -1.28 5.64 2.03
CA THR A 61 -0.27 6.34 2.84
C THR A 61 0.89 6.90 2.04
N ASP A 62 1.23 6.29 0.90
CA ASP A 62 2.26 6.79 -0.02
C ASP A 62 1.83 8.12 -0.69
N THR A 63 0.53 8.41 -0.71
CA THR A 63 -0.01 9.68 -1.23
C THR A 63 -0.11 10.79 -0.18
N ILE A 64 0.23 10.51 1.08
CA ILE A 64 0.09 11.49 2.16
C ILE A 64 1.13 12.59 2.02
N ASP A 65 0.63 13.80 1.76
CA ASP A 65 1.38 15.04 1.90
C ASP A 65 0.64 16.01 2.84
N GLY A 66 1.41 16.73 3.68
CA GLY A 66 0.90 17.64 4.71
C GLY A 66 0.98 17.09 6.14
N PRO A 67 0.05 16.20 6.58
CA PRO A 67 -0.05 15.79 7.96
C PRO A 67 1.19 15.00 8.38
N LYS A 68 1.42 14.94 9.68
CA LYS A 68 2.55 14.21 10.28
C LYS A 68 2.14 12.88 10.89
N TRP A 69 0.85 12.69 11.11
CA TRP A 69 0.25 11.48 11.64
C TRP A 69 -1.01 11.15 10.84
N ALA A 70 -1.21 9.89 10.48
CA ALA A 70 -2.44 9.46 9.87
C ALA A 70 -2.94 8.12 10.42
N THR A 71 -4.25 8.03 10.61
CA THR A 71 -4.96 6.76 10.86
C THR A 71 -5.83 6.47 9.65
N VAL A 72 -5.63 5.31 9.03
CA VAL A 72 -6.34 4.88 7.82
C VAL A 72 -7.11 3.62 8.16
N THR A 73 -8.43 3.65 8.06
CA THR A 73 -9.27 2.48 8.32
C THR A 73 -9.85 1.98 7.01
N LEU A 74 -9.80 0.68 6.76
CA LEU A 74 -10.37 0.09 5.56
C LEU A 74 -11.52 -0.85 5.91
N TYR A 75 -12.61 -0.74 5.17
CA TYR A 75 -13.85 -1.50 5.32
C TYR A 75 -14.14 -2.28 4.02
N ARG A 76 -14.76 -3.47 4.12
CA ARG A 76 -15.44 -4.07 2.95
C ARG A 76 -16.76 -3.36 2.70
N ASP A 77 -17.51 -3.20 3.78
CA ASP A 77 -18.70 -2.40 3.92
C ASP A 77 -18.63 -1.65 5.26
N LEU A 78 -19.11 -0.41 5.31
CA LEU A 78 -19.08 0.40 6.54
C LEU A 78 -19.92 -0.21 7.67
N ALA A 79 -20.93 -1.02 7.33
CA ALA A 79 -21.77 -1.73 8.29
C ALA A 79 -21.09 -2.96 8.91
N ASP A 80 -20.08 -3.53 8.24
CA ASP A 80 -19.42 -4.77 8.67
C ASP A 80 -18.29 -4.54 9.70
N GLY A 81 -17.96 -3.28 9.98
CA GLY A 81 -16.84 -2.90 10.83
C GLY A 81 -15.50 -2.88 10.09
N GLU A 82 -14.45 -2.44 10.79
CA GLU A 82 -13.13 -2.28 10.19
C GLU A 82 -12.50 -3.64 9.82
N LEU A 83 -11.95 -3.74 8.61
CA LEU A 83 -11.20 -4.90 8.15
C LEU A 83 -9.71 -4.77 8.50
N CYS A 84 -9.13 -3.59 8.27
CA CYS A 84 -7.74 -3.29 8.62
C CYS A 84 -7.60 -1.82 9.02
N ARG A 85 -6.61 -1.53 9.86
CA ARG A 85 -6.23 -0.18 10.26
C ARG A 85 -4.72 0.04 10.10
N GLY A 86 -4.36 1.14 9.46
CA GLY A 86 -2.99 1.64 9.33
C GLY A 86 -2.76 2.85 10.23
N THR A 87 -1.66 2.85 10.96
CA THR A 87 -1.12 4.05 11.62
C THR A 87 0.17 4.44 10.90
N TRP A 88 0.13 5.59 10.22
CA TRP A 88 1.27 6.18 9.52
C TRP A 88 1.81 7.38 10.30
N VAL A 89 3.12 7.47 10.41
CA VAL A 89 3.79 8.55 11.15
C VAL A 89 5.00 9.03 10.36
N LYS A 90 5.08 10.35 10.16
CA LYS A 90 6.07 10.99 9.29
C LYS A 90 7.51 10.85 9.79
N ASP A 91 7.71 11.08 11.08
CA ASP A 91 9.03 11.16 11.69
C ASP A 91 8.98 10.82 13.19
N GLN A 92 10.16 10.47 13.73
CA GLN A 92 10.31 10.12 15.14
C GLN A 92 9.84 11.23 16.09
N GLN A 93 10.13 12.50 15.76
CA GLN A 93 9.73 13.64 16.57
C GLN A 93 8.19 13.70 16.72
N THR A 94 7.46 13.41 15.65
CA THR A 94 6.01 13.35 15.67
C THR A 94 5.51 12.20 16.53
N SER A 95 6.15 11.02 16.44
CA SER A 95 5.82 9.89 17.31
C SER A 95 5.99 10.24 18.79
N GLU A 96 7.15 10.78 19.16
CA GLU A 96 7.45 11.20 20.54
C GLU A 96 6.42 12.21 21.05
N LYS A 97 6.07 13.20 20.22
CA LYS A 97 5.13 14.25 20.59
C LYS A 97 3.69 13.77 20.72
N LEU A 98 3.21 12.92 19.81
CA LEU A 98 1.79 12.57 19.71
C LEU A 98 1.44 11.26 20.41
N SER A 99 2.38 10.32 20.49
CA SER A 99 2.14 9.00 21.08
C SER A 99 2.95 8.75 22.36
N GLY A 100 3.77 9.72 22.78
CA GLY A 100 4.69 9.56 23.91
C GLY A 100 5.79 8.53 23.63
N GLY A 101 6.10 8.27 22.36
CA GLY A 101 7.10 7.28 21.93
C GLY A 101 6.59 5.84 21.91
N SER A 102 5.29 5.61 22.10
CA SER A 102 4.70 4.26 21.99
C SER A 102 4.73 3.68 20.58
N PHE A 103 4.85 4.52 19.55
CA PHE A 103 5.01 4.09 18.16
C PHE A 103 6.51 4.16 17.81
N THR A 104 7.15 3.03 17.61
CA THR A 104 8.58 2.96 17.31
C THR A 104 8.84 2.37 15.94
N SER A 105 9.89 2.84 15.29
CA SER A 105 10.34 2.35 13.99
C SER A 105 11.81 2.71 13.78
N ASP A 106 12.55 1.83 13.12
CA ASP A 106 13.95 2.07 12.71
C ASP A 106 14.03 2.98 11.47
N THR A 107 12.94 3.07 10.69
CA THR A 107 12.86 3.85 9.45
C THR A 107 11.65 4.78 9.47
N TRP A 108 11.79 5.96 8.86
CA TRP A 108 10.74 6.97 8.76
C TRP A 108 10.60 7.46 7.30
N PRO A 109 9.38 7.75 6.80
CA PRO A 109 8.10 7.56 7.48
C PRO A 109 7.81 6.09 7.79
N ALA A 110 7.00 5.86 8.81
CA ALA A 110 6.72 4.54 9.33
C ALA A 110 5.23 4.23 9.23
N LEU A 111 4.91 2.99 8.90
CA LEU A 111 3.54 2.50 8.79
C LEU A 111 3.42 1.18 9.56
N GLN A 112 2.48 1.14 10.50
CA GLN A 112 2.04 -0.11 11.13
C GLN A 112 0.62 -0.42 10.66
N VAL A 113 0.43 -1.58 10.04
CA VAL A 113 -0.89 -2.07 9.63
C VAL A 113 -1.31 -3.22 10.54
N GLN A 114 -2.55 -3.19 11.01
CA GLN A 114 -3.17 -4.20 11.88
C GLN A 114 -4.51 -4.60 11.28
N CYS A 115 -4.73 -5.90 11.08
CA CYS A 115 -5.99 -6.46 10.60
C CYS A 115 -6.51 -7.44 11.68
N PRO A 116 -7.59 -7.10 12.39
CA PRO A 116 -8.15 -7.94 13.47
C PRO A 116 -8.71 -9.29 12.98
#